data_AF-A0A1B7NE45-F1
#
_entry.id   AF-A0A1B7NE45-F1
#
_cell.length_a   1.000
_cell.length_b   1.000
_cell.length_c   1.000
_cell.angle_alpha   90.00
_cell.angle_beta   90.00
_cell.angle_gamma   90.00
#
_symmetry.space_group_name_H-M   'P 1'
#
loop_
_entity.id
_entity.type
_entity.pdbx_description
1 polymer ?
#
loop_
_entity_poly.entity_id
_entity_poly.type
_entity_poly.pdbx_seq_one_letter_code
_entity_poly.pdbx_strand_id
1 'polypeptide(L)'
;MLRRRAKAVVSNLNCASSWRSYSQDVLQYHPKVRAIPFAFSKDAAIRHVGIVASIGCLFRDFLGSVGAKYIGGNFQPIQPIRIQPVYFPAWFLDAEVESYLDEGDERQRNVTAYFNNCYLPGAAFDLLGRLALRDHHVEPSLAIPFSQSLTRQHGSDIICMPYTISPLDLISRARASSFTQAMNDDARFELRSIKTNIEAAYPVLIPVYLAQFPMVQPFESSTFVIEAYSQPGRFFTQVLQPPELPEEDRLDLEKFIGHDYLFLGGSPSSHAEARVLSPKFDKSASANAASWFEELFSEPGGPEKLVHPSGAAGVNTHMDDPRVREWTVEEVNAIREWMNQGQAIVQLKDVVKNLTSIENQVQSGSAKVTQWPPPSDPKQGLERVTAGLEAFIKAELDKLQKLEKSRADTAPEWWRQREENQTPKQQK
;
A
#
# COMPACT_ATOMS: atom_id res chain seq x y z
N MET A 1 31.13 -28.50 32.14
CA MET A 1 30.48 -27.22 32.47
C MET A 1 29.63 -26.61 31.34
N LEU A 2 29.87 -26.94 30.06
CA LEU A 2 29.11 -26.39 28.91
C LEU A 2 27.64 -26.84 28.75
N ARG A 3 27.21 -27.96 29.35
CA ARG A 3 25.80 -28.42 29.28
C ARG A 3 24.86 -27.79 30.31
N ARG A 4 25.38 -27.14 31.37
CA ARG A 4 24.54 -26.51 32.42
C ARG A 4 24.17 -25.05 32.11
N ARG A 5 24.92 -24.37 31.21
CA ARG A 5 24.59 -23.00 30.77
C ARG A 5 23.53 -22.92 29.68
N ALA A 6 23.31 -24.00 28.91
CA ALA A 6 22.24 -24.06 27.91
C ALA A 6 20.82 -24.07 28.52
N LYS A 7 20.65 -24.48 29.79
CA LYS A 7 19.34 -24.47 30.47
C LYS A 7 18.96 -23.13 31.11
N ALA A 8 19.93 -22.25 31.38
CA ALA A 8 19.70 -20.96 32.04
C ALA A 8 19.38 -19.81 31.06
N VAL A 9 19.68 -20.00 29.76
CA VAL A 9 19.41 -18.99 28.72
C VAL A 9 18.00 -19.16 28.11
N VAL A 10 17.45 -20.38 28.15
CA VAL A 10 16.06 -20.64 27.69
C VAL A 10 15.01 -19.94 28.56
N SER A 11 15.32 -19.61 29.83
CA SER A 11 14.39 -18.90 30.72
C SER A 11 14.37 -17.38 30.55
N ASN A 12 15.41 -16.78 29.94
CA ASN A 12 15.52 -15.32 29.78
C ASN A 12 15.04 -14.80 28.41
N LEU A 13 14.71 -15.68 27.47
CA LEU A 13 14.04 -15.34 26.20
C LEU A 13 12.53 -15.04 26.36
N ASN A 14 12.00 -15.15 27.58
CA ASN A 14 10.60 -14.80 27.90
C ASN A 14 10.41 -13.32 28.28
N CYS A 15 11.47 -12.49 28.26
CA CYS A 15 11.44 -11.15 28.85
C CYS A 15 12.01 -10.06 27.92
N ALA A 16 11.56 -9.99 26.67
CA ALA A 16 11.53 -8.76 25.87
C ALA A 16 10.74 -9.03 24.57
N SER A 17 9.76 -8.18 24.30
CA SER A 17 8.70 -8.30 23.28
C SER A 17 7.64 -9.39 23.58
N SER A 18 6.40 -8.96 23.71
CA SER A 18 5.24 -9.81 23.97
C SER A 18 4.95 -10.71 22.77
N TRP A 19 5.54 -11.91 22.74
CA TRP A 19 5.06 -12.96 21.85
C TRP A 19 3.66 -13.35 22.34
N ARG A 20 2.62 -12.72 21.79
CA ARG A 20 1.26 -13.21 21.94
C ARG A 20 1.27 -14.65 21.40
N SER A 21 0.97 -15.63 22.24
CA SER A 21 0.69 -16.98 21.77
C SER A 21 -0.56 -16.89 20.91
N TYR A 22 -0.38 -16.83 19.60
CA TYR A 22 -1.46 -17.09 18.67
C TYR A 22 -1.80 -18.58 18.82
N SER A 23 -3.03 -18.86 19.27
CA SER A 23 -3.48 -20.25 19.36
C SER A 23 -3.51 -20.84 17.95
N GLN A 24 -3.31 -22.16 17.85
CA GLN A 24 -3.45 -22.89 16.59
C GLN A 24 -4.92 -23.13 16.22
N ASP A 25 -5.86 -22.52 16.94
CA ASP A 25 -7.28 -22.66 16.62
C ASP A 25 -7.54 -22.03 15.26
N VAL A 26 -8.32 -22.76 14.44
CA VAL A 26 -8.67 -22.30 13.10
C VAL A 26 -9.53 -21.04 13.24
N LEU A 27 -8.92 -19.90 12.95
CA LEU A 27 -9.62 -18.63 12.91
C LEU A 27 -10.71 -18.69 11.84
N GLN A 28 -11.95 -18.41 12.25
CA GLN A 28 -13.04 -18.27 11.31
C GLN A 28 -13.01 -16.84 10.76
N TYR A 29 -12.47 -16.69 9.55
CA TYR A 29 -12.47 -15.40 8.86
C TYR A 29 -13.86 -15.04 8.32
N HIS A 30 -14.09 -13.74 8.18
CA HIS A 30 -15.29 -13.21 7.54
C HIS A 30 -15.37 -13.68 6.07
N PRO A 31 -16.57 -13.94 5.50
CA PRO A 31 -16.71 -14.44 4.12
C PRO A 31 -16.06 -13.57 3.04
N LYS A 32 -15.92 -12.26 3.30
CA LYS A 32 -15.26 -11.32 2.38
C LYS A 32 -13.74 -11.51 2.28
N VAL A 33 -13.13 -12.23 3.24
CA VAL A 33 -11.68 -12.45 3.28
C VAL A 33 -11.28 -13.39 2.16
N ARG A 34 -10.39 -12.90 1.31
CA ARG A 34 -9.77 -13.69 0.25
C ARG A 34 -8.38 -14.13 0.71
N ALA A 35 -7.86 -15.21 0.15
CA ALA A 35 -6.53 -15.71 0.44
C ALA A 35 -5.82 -16.10 -0.85
N ILE A 36 -4.52 -15.81 -0.93
CA ILE A 36 -3.69 -16.25 -2.04
C ILE A 36 -3.07 -17.61 -1.65
N PRO A 37 -3.22 -18.68 -2.44
CA PRO A 37 -2.58 -19.97 -2.13
C PRO A 37 -1.05 -19.86 -2.09
N PHE A 38 -0.41 -20.75 -1.32
CA PHE A 38 1.05 -20.87 -1.37
C PHE A 38 1.47 -21.43 -2.73
N ALA A 39 2.28 -20.68 -3.47
CA ALA A 39 2.77 -21.08 -4.79
C ALA A 39 3.80 -22.23 -4.74
N PHE A 40 4.50 -22.39 -3.61
CA PHE A 40 5.56 -23.40 -3.46
C PHE A 40 5.71 -23.89 -2.02
N SER A 41 6.42 -25.00 -1.83
CA SER A 41 6.64 -25.68 -0.53
C SER A 41 7.75 -25.07 0.33
N LYS A 42 7.82 -25.45 1.61
CA LYS A 42 8.92 -25.07 2.53
C LYS A 42 10.31 -25.35 1.96
N ASP A 43 10.51 -26.53 1.36
CA ASP A 43 11.81 -26.92 0.81
C ASP A 43 12.22 -26.03 -0.37
N ALA A 44 11.25 -25.63 -1.20
CA ALA A 44 11.50 -24.67 -2.27
C ALA A 44 11.85 -23.28 -1.70
N ALA A 45 11.22 -22.85 -0.60
CA ALA A 45 11.56 -21.62 0.12
C ALA A 45 13.01 -21.66 0.62
N ILE A 46 13.42 -22.75 1.28
CA ILE A 46 14.77 -22.94 1.82
C ILE A 46 15.81 -22.90 0.69
N ARG A 47 15.56 -23.61 -0.43
CA ARG A 47 16.44 -23.56 -1.60
C ARG A 47 16.55 -22.16 -2.19
N HIS A 48 15.45 -21.40 -2.19
CA HIS A 48 15.40 -20.07 -2.77
C HIS A 48 16.34 -19.10 -2.05
N VAL A 49 16.28 -19.06 -0.71
CA VAL A 49 17.09 -18.17 0.13
C VAL A 49 18.43 -18.76 0.57
N GLY A 50 18.66 -20.05 0.36
CA GLY A 50 19.79 -20.78 0.94
C GLY A 50 21.17 -20.19 0.62
N ILE A 51 21.37 -19.63 -0.57
CA ILE A 51 22.64 -18.97 -0.93
C ILE A 51 22.85 -17.73 -0.06
N VAL A 52 21.85 -16.87 0.04
CA VAL A 52 21.95 -15.63 0.83
C VAL A 52 22.06 -15.93 2.32
N ALA A 53 21.26 -16.87 2.82
CA ALA A 53 21.37 -17.34 4.19
C ALA A 53 22.78 -17.88 4.47
N SER A 54 23.37 -18.67 3.57
CA SER A 54 24.74 -19.19 3.75
C SER A 54 25.80 -18.10 3.83
N ILE A 55 25.69 -17.02 3.03
CA ILE A 55 26.61 -15.88 3.07
C ILE A 55 26.54 -15.21 4.45
N GLY A 56 25.34 -14.92 4.95
CA GLY A 56 25.15 -14.38 6.30
C GLY A 56 25.70 -15.30 7.40
N CYS A 57 25.73 -16.61 7.14
CA CYS A 57 26.30 -17.63 8.04
C CYS A 57 27.79 -17.92 7.77
N LEU A 58 28.59 -16.92 7.34
CA LEU A 58 30.01 -17.07 6.98
C LEU A 58 30.28 -18.18 5.95
N PHE A 59 29.49 -18.21 4.88
CA PHE A 59 29.57 -19.19 3.79
C PHE A 59 29.35 -20.65 4.23
N ARG A 60 28.76 -20.90 5.40
CA ARG A 60 28.42 -22.25 5.84
C ARG A 60 27.44 -22.90 4.87
N ASP A 61 27.80 -24.09 4.37
CA ASP A 61 27.03 -24.85 3.38
C ASP A 61 26.78 -24.10 2.06
N PHE A 62 27.62 -23.10 1.71
CA PHE A 62 27.43 -22.28 0.51
C PHE A 62 27.37 -23.11 -0.78
N LEU A 63 28.32 -24.03 -0.99
CA LEU A 63 28.31 -24.92 -2.16
C LEU A 63 27.08 -25.83 -2.18
N GLY A 64 26.62 -26.28 -1.01
CA GLY A 64 25.38 -27.04 -0.85
C GLY A 64 24.16 -26.23 -1.31
N SER A 65 24.07 -24.98 -0.88
CA SER A 65 23.02 -24.04 -1.27
C SER A 65 23.05 -23.69 -2.77
N VAL A 66 24.23 -23.45 -3.35
CA VAL A 66 24.39 -23.18 -4.79
C VAL A 66 23.97 -24.40 -5.61
N GLY A 67 24.46 -25.59 -5.25
CA GLY A 67 24.09 -26.84 -5.92
C GLY A 67 22.59 -27.14 -5.79
N ALA A 68 22.01 -26.93 -4.60
CA ALA A 68 20.59 -27.15 -4.37
C ALA A 68 19.70 -26.21 -5.20
N LYS A 69 20.14 -24.96 -5.43
CA LYS A 69 19.38 -23.97 -6.21
C LYS A 69 19.46 -24.19 -7.72
N TYR A 70 20.65 -24.48 -8.26
CA TYR A 70 20.87 -24.49 -9.71
C TYR A 70 20.97 -25.89 -10.34
N ILE A 71 21.38 -26.90 -9.57
CA ILE A 71 21.66 -28.26 -10.09
C ILE A 71 20.59 -29.25 -9.62
N GLY A 72 20.10 -29.11 -8.39
CA GLY A 72 19.22 -30.10 -7.76
C GLY A 72 19.97 -31.38 -7.36
N GLY A 73 19.24 -32.46 -7.03
CA GLY A 73 19.84 -33.72 -6.58
C GLY A 73 20.17 -33.75 -5.08
N ASN A 74 21.29 -34.37 -4.71
CA ASN A 74 21.67 -34.61 -3.29
C ASN A 74 22.29 -33.39 -2.58
N PHE A 75 22.42 -32.25 -3.25
CA PHE A 75 22.89 -31.03 -2.62
C PHE A 75 21.87 -30.57 -1.56
N GLN A 76 22.35 -30.34 -0.34
CA GLN A 76 21.53 -29.85 0.75
C GLN A 76 21.81 -28.35 0.96
N PRO A 77 20.80 -27.48 0.85
CA PRO A 77 20.97 -26.09 1.22
C PRO A 77 21.14 -25.98 2.75
N ILE A 78 21.71 -24.86 3.19
CA ILE A 78 21.71 -24.51 4.61
C ILE A 78 20.28 -24.59 5.17
N GLN A 79 20.13 -25.26 6.30
CA GLN A 79 18.82 -25.47 6.92
C GLN A 79 18.53 -24.37 7.96
N PRO A 80 17.29 -23.83 7.98
CA PRO A 80 16.87 -22.92 9.04
C PRO A 80 16.70 -23.68 10.36
N ILE A 81 16.86 -22.97 11.48
CA ILE A 81 16.48 -23.45 12.83
C ILE A 81 14.98 -23.77 12.85
N ARG A 82 14.19 -22.90 12.22
CA ARG A 82 12.74 -23.00 12.14
C ARG A 82 12.24 -22.36 10.85
N ILE A 83 11.25 -22.97 10.22
CA ILE A 83 10.47 -22.35 9.14
C ILE A 83 8.98 -22.53 9.39
N GLN A 84 8.22 -21.45 9.28
CA GLN A 84 6.78 -21.44 9.53
C GLN A 84 6.05 -20.74 8.38
N PRO A 85 5.13 -21.42 7.68
CA PRO A 85 4.19 -20.75 6.79
C PRO A 85 3.15 -19.99 7.59
N VAL A 86 2.85 -18.78 7.14
CA VAL A 86 1.92 -17.85 7.77
C VAL A 86 1.06 -17.21 6.70
N TYR A 87 -0.23 -17.08 6.98
CA TYR A 87 -1.12 -16.15 6.31
C TYR A 87 -1.10 -14.82 7.06
N PHE A 88 -0.42 -13.83 6.48
CA PHE A 88 -0.38 -12.48 7.01
C PHE A 88 -1.57 -11.68 6.48
N PRO A 89 -2.44 -11.13 7.34
CA PRO A 89 -3.55 -10.31 6.90
C PRO A 89 -3.05 -8.99 6.35
N ALA A 90 -3.61 -8.60 5.21
CA ALA A 90 -3.40 -7.32 4.58
C ALA A 90 -4.74 -6.75 4.10
N TRP A 91 -4.73 -5.45 3.88
CA TRP A 91 -5.79 -4.70 3.23
C TRP A 91 -5.23 -4.07 1.96
N PHE A 92 -5.93 -4.27 0.86
CA PHE A 92 -5.76 -3.42 -0.32
C PHE A 92 -6.80 -2.31 -0.28
N LEU A 93 -6.39 -1.10 -0.61
CA LEU A 93 -7.24 0.09 -0.54
C LEU A 93 -7.28 0.78 -1.90
N ASP A 94 -8.49 1.10 -2.33
CA ASP A 94 -8.76 2.02 -3.42
C ASP A 94 -9.57 3.19 -2.83
N ALA A 95 -9.08 4.43 -2.97
CA ALA A 95 -9.75 5.59 -2.42
C ALA A 95 -9.59 6.85 -3.28
N GLU A 96 -10.65 7.64 -3.34
CA GLU A 96 -10.65 9.00 -3.87
C GLU A 96 -10.95 9.96 -2.74
N VAL A 97 -10.05 10.91 -2.51
CA VAL A 97 -10.08 11.81 -1.37
C VAL A 97 -9.94 13.25 -1.84
N GLU A 98 -10.82 14.13 -1.38
CA GLU A 98 -10.74 15.57 -1.57
C GLU A 98 -10.21 16.23 -0.29
N SER A 99 -9.34 17.22 -0.45
CA SER A 99 -8.81 18.03 0.65
C SER A 99 -8.46 19.43 0.16
N TYR A 100 -8.37 20.40 1.08
CA TYR A 100 -7.82 21.71 0.78
C TYR A 100 -6.29 21.68 0.86
N LEU A 101 -5.66 22.22 -0.19
CA LEU A 101 -4.25 22.58 -0.20
C LEU A 101 -4.14 24.08 0.05
N ASP A 102 -3.40 24.42 1.10
CA ASP A 102 -3.02 25.79 1.41
C ASP A 102 -1.68 26.12 0.74
N GLU A 103 -1.69 27.04 -0.22
CA GLU A 103 -0.52 27.54 -0.97
C GLU A 103 -0.02 28.90 -0.41
N GLY A 104 0.03 29.05 0.91
CA GLY A 104 0.62 30.21 1.60
C GLY A 104 -0.17 31.51 1.45
N ASP A 105 -0.10 32.16 0.28
CA ASP A 105 -0.75 33.44 -0.05
C ASP A 105 -2.24 33.21 -0.36
N GLU A 106 -3.04 32.97 0.69
CA GLU A 106 -4.52 32.99 0.76
C GLU A 106 -5.32 32.11 -0.23
N ARG A 107 -4.69 31.34 -1.11
CA ARG A 107 -5.38 30.49 -2.08
C ARG A 107 -5.49 29.06 -1.57
N GLN A 108 -6.58 28.78 -0.86
CA GLN A 108 -7.03 27.40 -0.68
C GLN A 108 -7.51 26.83 -2.02
N ARG A 109 -6.95 25.70 -2.42
CA ARG A 109 -7.39 24.95 -3.61
C ARG A 109 -7.92 23.59 -3.21
N ASN A 110 -9.04 23.20 -3.82
CA ASN A 110 -9.51 21.83 -3.76
C ASN A 110 -8.55 20.94 -4.54
N VAL A 111 -8.05 19.92 -3.88
CA VAL A 111 -7.17 18.91 -4.45
C VAL A 111 -7.81 17.55 -4.27
N THR A 112 -7.77 16.75 -5.32
CA THR A 112 -8.26 15.36 -5.28
C THR A 112 -7.09 14.41 -5.37
N ALA A 113 -6.91 13.59 -4.35
CA ALA A 113 -5.93 12.52 -4.27
C ALA A 113 -6.59 11.18 -4.58
N TYR A 114 -5.96 10.40 -5.46
CA TYR A 114 -6.37 9.05 -5.83
C TYR A 114 -5.33 8.08 -5.30
N PHE A 115 -5.78 7.15 -4.47
CA PHE A 115 -4.98 6.08 -3.89
C PHE A 115 -5.42 4.79 -4.54
N ASN A 116 -4.55 4.21 -5.36
CA ASN A 116 -4.85 2.97 -6.07
C ASN A 116 -4.02 1.83 -5.49
N ASN A 117 -4.69 0.73 -5.17
CA ASN A 117 -4.05 -0.51 -4.76
C ASN A 117 -3.12 -0.35 -3.52
N CYS A 118 -3.39 0.60 -2.62
CA CYS A 118 -2.53 0.82 -1.47
C CYS A 118 -2.55 -0.40 -0.54
N TYR A 119 -1.38 -0.79 -0.05
CA TYR A 119 -1.19 -1.88 0.88
C TYR A 119 -1.14 -1.36 2.32
N LEU A 120 -2.03 -1.88 3.15
CA LEU A 120 -2.06 -1.64 4.58
C LEU A 120 -1.94 -3.01 5.30
N PRO A 121 -0.97 -3.20 6.21
CA PRO A 121 -0.93 -4.40 7.05
C PRO A 121 -2.23 -4.55 7.85
N GLY A 122 -2.79 -5.75 7.85
CA GLY A 122 -4.01 -6.09 8.59
C GLY A 122 -3.74 -6.47 10.05
N ALA A 123 -2.49 -6.74 10.41
CA ALA A 123 -2.08 -7.06 11.78
C ALA A 123 -0.85 -6.26 12.20
N ALA A 124 -0.85 -5.82 13.46
CA ALA A 124 0.33 -5.30 14.12
C ALA A 124 1.26 -6.45 14.52
N PHE A 125 2.27 -6.65 13.70
CA PHE A 125 3.38 -7.54 13.96
C PHE A 125 4.63 -6.84 13.45
N ASP A 126 5.39 -6.21 14.34
CA ASP A 126 6.52 -5.32 14.01
C ASP A 126 7.36 -5.74 12.79
N LEU A 127 7.73 -7.02 12.68
CA LEU A 127 8.46 -7.54 11.51
C LEU A 127 7.68 -7.43 10.18
N LEU A 128 6.42 -7.86 10.15
CA LEU A 128 5.62 -7.94 8.91
C LEU A 128 4.80 -6.68 8.64
N GLY A 129 4.42 -5.96 9.69
CA GLY A 129 3.62 -4.75 9.60
C GLY A 129 4.38 -3.60 8.93
N ARG A 130 5.72 -3.60 9.03
CA ARG A 130 6.60 -2.61 8.39
C ARG A 130 6.94 -2.95 6.94
N LEU A 131 6.54 -4.13 6.45
CA LEU A 131 6.83 -4.59 5.10
C LEU A 131 5.60 -4.44 4.20
N ALA A 132 5.78 -3.77 3.08
CA ALA A 132 4.83 -3.80 1.98
C ALA A 132 4.93 -5.14 1.22
N LEU A 133 4.18 -6.15 1.67
CA LEU A 133 4.09 -7.48 1.04
C LEU A 133 3.21 -7.47 -0.23
N ARG A 134 3.31 -6.37 -1.00
CA ARG A 134 2.67 -6.14 -2.29
C ARG A 134 3.76 -6.08 -3.34
N ASP A 135 3.59 -6.78 -4.44
CA ASP A 135 4.36 -6.55 -5.66
C ASP A 135 3.39 -6.41 -6.85
N HIS A 136 3.87 -5.99 -8.02
CA HIS A 136 3.11 -5.96 -9.26
C HIS A 136 2.51 -7.32 -9.66
N HIS A 137 3.00 -8.41 -9.08
CA HIS A 137 2.45 -9.76 -9.27
C HIS A 137 1.26 -10.09 -8.37
N VAL A 138 0.95 -9.28 -7.35
CA VAL A 138 -0.18 -9.53 -6.44
C VAL A 138 -1.45 -8.98 -7.08
N GLU A 139 -2.15 -9.84 -7.82
CA GLU A 139 -3.39 -9.51 -8.53
C GLU A 139 -4.63 -10.16 -7.91
N PRO A 140 -5.82 -9.54 -8.04
CA PRO A 140 -7.08 -10.13 -7.56
C PRO A 140 -7.39 -11.51 -8.13
N SER A 141 -6.88 -11.82 -9.33
CA SER A 141 -7.02 -13.11 -10.01
C SER A 141 -6.37 -14.28 -9.25
N LEU A 142 -5.37 -14.00 -8.40
CA LEU A 142 -4.68 -15.01 -7.59
C LEU A 142 -5.45 -15.37 -6.31
N ALA A 143 -6.43 -14.54 -5.92
CA ALA A 143 -7.08 -14.66 -4.62
C ALA A 143 -8.40 -15.44 -4.71
N ILE A 144 -8.51 -16.45 -3.87
CA ILE A 144 -9.70 -17.30 -3.73
C ILE A 144 -10.40 -17.04 -2.39
N PRO A 145 -11.70 -17.37 -2.25
CA PRO A 145 -12.37 -17.30 -0.95
C PRO A 145 -11.61 -18.12 0.08
N PHE A 146 -11.43 -17.59 1.30
CA PHE A 146 -10.79 -18.36 2.34
C PHE A 146 -11.62 -19.61 2.69
N SER A 147 -10.93 -20.74 2.88
CA SER A 147 -11.55 -21.98 3.35
C SER A 147 -10.58 -22.74 4.24
N GLN A 148 -11.11 -23.66 5.06
CA GLN A 148 -10.28 -24.49 5.94
C GLN A 148 -9.26 -25.35 5.16
N SER A 149 -9.49 -25.64 3.88
CA SER A 149 -8.51 -26.35 3.05
C SER A 149 -7.19 -25.57 2.89
N LEU A 150 -7.23 -24.25 3.05
CA LEU A 150 -6.06 -23.38 2.95
C LEU A 150 -5.21 -23.36 4.22
N THR A 151 -5.71 -23.89 5.35
CA THR A 151 -4.89 -23.97 6.57
C THR A 151 -3.84 -25.07 6.50
N ARG A 152 -3.88 -25.93 5.48
CA ARG A 152 -2.87 -26.95 5.21
C ARG A 152 -2.53 -27.04 3.74
N GLN A 153 -1.32 -26.62 3.37
CA GLN A 153 -0.85 -26.67 1.98
C GLN A 153 0.57 -27.20 1.94
N HIS A 154 0.94 -27.88 0.84
CA HIS A 154 2.27 -28.47 0.67
C HIS A 154 2.72 -29.34 1.87
N GLY A 155 1.77 -30.07 2.46
CA GLY A 155 2.01 -30.93 3.61
C GLY A 155 2.27 -30.20 4.94
N SER A 156 2.10 -28.88 5.01
CA SER A 156 2.37 -28.05 6.19
C SER A 156 1.12 -27.35 6.71
N ASP A 157 0.98 -27.29 8.03
CA ASP A 157 -0.03 -26.47 8.69
C ASP A 157 0.40 -24.99 8.68
N ILE A 158 -0.53 -24.13 8.31
CA ILE A 158 -0.34 -22.69 8.09
C ILE A 158 -0.95 -21.91 9.24
N ILE A 159 -0.15 -21.02 9.85
CA ILE A 159 -0.65 -20.13 10.89
C ILE A 159 -1.45 -19.00 10.24
N CYS A 160 -2.69 -18.83 10.68
CA CYS A 160 -3.60 -17.81 10.19
C CYS A 160 -3.61 -16.64 11.18
N MET A 161 -3.05 -15.49 10.79
CA MET A 161 -2.99 -14.33 11.69
C MET A 161 -4.30 -13.53 11.66
N PRO A 162 -4.82 -13.08 12.83
CA PRO A 162 -6.05 -12.32 12.91
C PRO A 162 -5.86 -10.89 12.41
N TYR A 163 -6.93 -10.28 11.88
CA TYR A 163 -6.96 -8.84 11.63
C TYR A 163 -7.03 -8.06 12.95
N THR A 164 -6.09 -7.14 13.16
CA THR A 164 -6.05 -6.23 14.32
C THR A 164 -6.03 -4.75 13.94
N ILE A 165 -5.75 -4.44 12.67
CA ILE A 165 -5.75 -3.10 12.09
C ILE A 165 -6.95 -2.98 11.15
N SER A 166 -7.65 -1.85 11.25
CA SER A 166 -8.81 -1.50 10.42
C SER A 166 -8.43 -0.39 9.45
N PRO A 167 -8.76 -0.52 8.15
CA PRO A 167 -8.45 0.51 7.16
C PRO A 167 -9.32 1.76 7.33
N LEU A 168 -10.55 1.58 7.82
CA LEU A 168 -11.54 2.65 7.91
C LEU A 168 -11.23 3.65 9.03
N ASP A 169 -10.38 3.26 9.97
CA ASP A 169 -9.90 4.14 11.03
C ASP A 169 -8.73 5.00 10.57
N LEU A 170 -8.07 4.65 9.46
CA LEU A 170 -6.91 5.38 8.97
C LEU A 170 -7.27 6.83 8.61
N ILE A 171 -8.32 7.01 7.81
CA ILE A 171 -8.79 8.35 7.41
C ILE A 171 -9.31 9.13 8.61
N SER A 172 -10.00 8.46 9.54
CA SER A 172 -10.52 9.08 10.77
C SER A 172 -9.37 9.56 11.67
N ARG A 173 -8.30 8.78 11.79
CA ARG A 173 -7.07 9.13 12.52
C ARG A 173 -6.30 10.25 11.81
N ALA A 174 -6.20 10.21 10.49
CA ALA A 174 -5.60 11.28 9.71
C ALA A 174 -6.31 12.62 9.97
N ARG A 175 -7.65 12.63 9.94
CA ARG A 175 -8.47 13.80 10.31
C ARG A 175 -8.29 14.25 11.76
N ALA A 176 -8.15 13.31 12.69
CA ALA A 176 -7.96 13.62 14.11
C ALA A 176 -6.55 14.14 14.43
N SER A 177 -5.58 13.84 13.57
CA SER A 177 -4.22 14.35 13.75
C SER A 177 -4.23 15.88 13.60
N SER A 178 -3.54 16.57 14.52
CA SER A 178 -3.27 18.02 14.41
C SER A 178 -2.16 18.32 13.41
N PHE A 179 -1.73 17.32 12.65
CA PHE A 179 -0.52 17.37 11.84
C PHE A 179 -0.84 18.03 10.51
N THR A 180 -0.53 19.31 10.38
CA THR A 180 -0.34 19.91 9.06
C THR A 180 1.02 19.45 8.58
N GLN A 181 1.09 18.42 7.75
CA GLN A 181 2.38 18.01 7.20
C GLN A 181 2.86 19.12 6.25
N ALA A 182 4.01 19.69 6.55
CA ALA A 182 4.66 20.68 5.71
C ALA A 182 5.15 19.96 4.45
N MET A 183 4.48 20.20 3.32
CA MET A 183 4.90 19.69 2.02
C MET A 183 5.77 20.75 1.36
N ASN A 184 7.04 20.78 1.76
CA ASN A 184 7.95 21.91 1.51
C ASN A 184 7.42 23.22 2.12
N ASP A 185 8.25 24.27 2.16
CA ASP A 185 7.91 25.53 2.84
C ASP A 185 6.64 26.23 2.30
N ASP A 186 6.15 25.83 1.12
CA ASP A 186 5.12 26.55 0.36
C ASP A 186 3.74 25.86 0.24
N ALA A 187 3.59 24.57 0.62
CA ALA A 187 2.32 23.85 0.44
C ALA A 187 1.94 22.99 1.65
N ARG A 188 0.69 23.06 2.09
CA ARG A 188 0.21 22.33 3.29
C ARG A 188 -1.14 21.68 3.04
N PHE A 189 -1.23 20.37 3.26
CA PHE A 189 -2.51 19.66 3.24
C PHE A 189 -3.23 19.82 4.57
N GLU A 190 -4.49 20.24 4.52
CA GLU A 190 -5.34 20.27 5.69
C GLU A 190 -5.99 18.89 5.90
N LEU A 191 -5.35 18.01 6.68
CA LEU A 191 -5.88 16.66 6.92
C LEU A 191 -7.28 16.64 7.54
N ARG A 192 -7.67 17.70 8.26
CA ARG A 192 -9.03 17.86 8.83
C ARG A 192 -10.11 18.05 7.77
N SER A 193 -9.74 18.60 6.62
CA SER A 193 -10.64 18.85 5.49
C SER A 193 -10.90 17.62 4.63
N ILE A 194 -10.22 16.50 4.93
CA ILE A 194 -10.32 15.28 4.14
C ILE A 194 -11.79 14.83 4.05
N LYS A 195 -12.29 14.86 2.82
CA LYS A 195 -13.58 14.30 2.42
C LYS A 195 -13.32 13.10 1.52
N THR A 196 -13.92 11.97 1.87
CA THR A 196 -13.79 10.75 1.07
C THR A 196 -14.92 10.69 0.04
N ASN A 197 -14.56 10.69 -1.24
CA ASN A 197 -15.51 10.52 -2.35
C ASN A 197 -15.80 9.05 -2.64
N ILE A 198 -14.81 8.18 -2.42
CA ILE A 198 -14.99 6.72 -2.38
C ILE A 198 -13.87 6.10 -1.57
N GLU A 199 -14.15 5.01 -0.88
CA GLU A 199 -13.17 4.20 -0.16
C GLU A 199 -13.64 2.76 -0.19
N ALA A 200 -12.85 1.90 -0.81
CA ALA A 200 -13.05 0.47 -0.83
C ALA A 200 -11.82 -0.21 -0.20
N ALA A 201 -12.09 -1.12 0.73
CA ALA A 201 -11.06 -1.89 1.41
C ALA A 201 -11.27 -3.38 1.20
N TYR A 202 -10.20 -4.08 0.82
CA TYR A 202 -10.28 -5.49 0.44
C TYR A 202 -9.37 -6.32 1.36
N PRO A 203 -9.94 -7.22 2.19
CA PRO A 203 -9.16 -8.04 3.10
C PRO A 203 -8.59 -9.25 2.37
N VAL A 204 -7.26 -9.36 2.37
CA VAL A 204 -6.52 -10.45 1.72
C VAL A 204 -5.50 -11.06 2.67
N LEU A 205 -5.44 -12.38 2.71
CA LEU A 205 -4.38 -13.14 3.40
C LEU A 205 -3.22 -13.40 2.43
N ILE A 206 -2.08 -12.82 2.73
CA ILE A 206 -0.84 -12.95 1.95
C ILE A 206 -0.02 -14.13 2.49
N PRO A 207 0.33 -15.12 1.66
CA PRO A 207 1.12 -16.26 2.08
C PRO A 207 2.61 -15.86 2.19
N VAL A 208 3.21 -16.11 3.35
CA VAL A 208 4.64 -15.91 3.60
C VAL A 208 5.25 -17.09 4.35
N TYR A 209 6.54 -17.32 4.15
CA TYR A 209 7.34 -18.17 5.02
C TYR A 209 8.21 -17.29 5.94
N LEU A 210 8.17 -17.58 7.23
CA LEU A 210 9.11 -17.03 8.21
C LEU A 210 10.18 -18.08 8.49
N ALA A 211 11.41 -17.84 8.06
CA ALA A 211 12.53 -18.78 8.22
C ALA A 211 13.64 -18.15 9.06
N GLN A 212 14.00 -18.78 10.18
CA GLN A 212 15.05 -18.31 11.07
C GLN A 212 16.34 -19.10 10.82
N PHE A 213 17.43 -18.44 10.46
CA PHE A 213 18.74 -19.05 10.27
C PHE A 213 19.68 -18.68 11.41
N PRO A 214 20.58 -19.59 11.83
CA PRO A 214 21.56 -19.28 12.86
C PRO A 214 22.63 -18.36 12.26
N MET A 215 22.98 -17.28 12.95
CA MET A 215 24.06 -16.41 12.52
C MET A 215 25.35 -16.73 13.29
N VAL A 216 26.49 -16.28 12.76
CA VAL A 216 27.74 -16.33 13.51
C VAL A 216 27.77 -15.15 14.48
N GLN A 217 28.39 -15.37 15.64
CA GLN A 217 28.56 -14.32 16.62
C GLN A 217 29.12 -13.04 15.97
N PRO A 218 28.55 -11.89 16.33
CA PRO A 218 27.86 -11.70 17.60
C PRO A 218 26.31 -11.74 17.49
N PHE A 219 25.75 -12.07 16.32
CA PHE A 219 24.31 -12.24 16.11
C PHE A 219 23.84 -13.66 16.46
N GLU A 220 22.69 -13.81 17.13
CA GLU A 220 22.15 -15.14 17.46
C GLU A 220 21.46 -15.80 16.24
N SER A 221 20.65 -15.02 15.52
CA SER A 221 19.88 -15.51 14.38
C SER A 221 19.40 -14.37 13.49
N SER A 222 18.98 -14.72 12.28
CA SER A 222 18.31 -13.78 11.38
C SER A 222 17.03 -14.40 10.84
N THR A 223 15.99 -13.57 10.76
CA THR A 223 14.68 -13.98 10.27
C THR A 223 14.50 -13.53 8.84
N PHE A 224 14.21 -14.48 7.97
CA PHE A 224 13.86 -14.27 6.58
C PHE A 224 12.34 -14.29 6.45
N VAL A 225 11.77 -13.24 5.88
CA VAL A 225 10.38 -13.19 5.43
C VAL A 225 10.40 -13.46 3.94
N ILE A 226 9.78 -14.55 3.50
CA ILE A 226 9.80 -14.99 2.10
C ILE A 226 8.37 -14.94 1.59
N GLU A 227 8.10 -14.10 0.60
CA GLU A 227 6.80 -14.04 -0.06
C GLU A 227 6.53 -15.38 -0.78
N ALA A 228 5.33 -15.91 -0.63
CA ALA A 228 4.98 -17.24 -1.13
C ALA A 228 3.82 -17.24 -2.13
N TYR A 229 3.47 -16.09 -2.70
CA TYR A 229 2.43 -15.96 -3.73
C TYR A 229 2.94 -16.08 -5.17
N SER A 230 4.26 -15.96 -5.39
CA SER A 230 4.92 -16.13 -6.70
C SER A 230 6.17 -17.01 -6.56
N GLN A 231 6.62 -17.66 -7.63
CA GLN A 231 7.82 -18.51 -7.60
C GLN A 231 8.87 -18.03 -8.61
N PRO A 232 10.07 -17.59 -8.16
CA PRO A 232 10.43 -17.30 -6.77
C PRO A 232 9.77 -16.01 -6.26
N GLY A 233 9.34 -16.00 -5.00
CA GLY A 233 8.90 -14.77 -4.34
C GLY A 233 10.08 -13.94 -3.84
N ARG A 234 9.85 -12.66 -3.55
CA ARG A 234 10.89 -11.83 -2.92
C ARG A 234 11.09 -12.26 -1.48
N PHE A 235 12.21 -11.86 -0.90
CA PHE A 235 12.44 -12.07 0.52
C PHE A 235 13.15 -10.89 1.17
N PHE A 236 12.97 -10.81 2.48
CA PHE A 236 13.45 -9.74 3.33
C PHE A 236 14.19 -10.37 4.51
N THR A 237 15.28 -9.76 4.94
CA THR A 237 16.08 -10.27 6.05
C THR A 237 16.05 -9.25 7.18
N GLN A 238 15.50 -9.65 8.33
CA GLN A 238 15.65 -8.90 9.57
C GLN A 238 16.91 -9.38 10.28
N VAL A 239 17.78 -8.45 10.62
CA VAL A 239 18.93 -8.69 11.48
C VAL A 239 18.60 -8.03 12.81
N LEU A 240 18.25 -8.84 13.81
CA LEU A 240 18.05 -8.34 15.17
C LEU A 240 19.37 -7.72 15.64
N GLN A 241 19.29 -6.50 16.18
CA GLN A 241 20.38 -5.55 16.51
C GLN A 241 21.80 -6.13 16.48
N PRO A 242 22.75 -5.49 15.77
CA PRO A 242 24.15 -5.76 16.02
C PRO A 242 24.41 -5.51 17.51
N PRO A 243 25.04 -6.46 18.23
CA PRO A 243 25.53 -6.17 19.56
C PRO A 243 26.51 -5.00 19.48
N GLU A 244 26.71 -4.29 20.59
CA GLU A 244 27.60 -3.12 20.67
C GLU A 244 28.95 -3.43 20.02
N LEU A 245 29.09 -3.05 18.74
CA LEU A 245 30.34 -3.14 18.01
C LEU A 245 31.19 -1.91 18.41
N PRO A 246 32.52 -2.06 18.54
CA PRO A 246 33.42 -0.92 18.69
C PRO A 246 33.14 0.14 17.60
N GLU A 247 33.22 1.43 17.93
CA GLU A 247 32.88 2.53 16.98
C GLU A 247 33.61 2.42 15.63
N GLU A 248 34.79 1.81 15.61
CA GLU A 248 35.62 1.60 14.42
C GLU A 248 35.00 0.60 13.41
N ASP A 249 34.17 -0.35 13.87
CA ASP A 249 33.49 -1.37 13.05
C ASP A 249 32.05 -0.98 12.68
N ARG A 250 31.49 0.10 13.25
CA ARG A 250 30.13 0.59 12.94
C ARG A 250 30.01 1.20 11.54
N LEU A 251 31.11 1.69 10.98
CA LEU A 251 31.12 2.68 9.90
C LEU A 251 30.73 2.19 8.50
N ASP A 252 30.55 0.88 8.28
CA ASP A 252 30.12 0.36 6.97
C ASP A 252 28.85 -0.49 6.98
N LEU A 253 28.39 -1.02 8.13
CA LEU A 253 27.15 -1.80 8.20
C LEU A 253 25.89 -0.93 8.21
N GLU A 254 25.95 0.28 8.81
CA GLU A 254 24.84 1.24 8.86
C GLU A 254 24.41 1.74 7.45
N LYS A 255 25.29 1.66 6.45
CA LYS A 255 24.96 2.02 5.05
C LYS A 255 24.13 0.95 4.33
N PHE A 256 24.20 -0.30 4.78
CA PHE A 256 23.48 -1.43 4.17
C PHE A 256 22.27 -1.87 4.99
N ILE A 257 22.27 -1.61 6.29
CA ILE A 257 21.15 -1.89 7.20
C ILE A 257 20.33 -0.61 7.35
N GLY A 258 19.32 -0.43 6.50
CA GLY A 258 18.32 0.61 6.74
C GLY A 258 17.48 0.22 7.95
N HIS A 259 17.48 1.05 9.00
CA HIS A 259 16.59 1.01 10.17
C HIS A 259 15.94 -0.36 10.51
N ASP A 260 16.74 -1.43 10.68
CA ASP A 260 16.39 -2.80 11.11
C ASP A 260 16.25 -3.90 10.02
N TYR A 261 16.31 -3.56 8.72
CA TYR A 261 16.16 -4.54 7.62
C TYR A 261 17.30 -4.50 6.60
N LEU A 262 17.66 -5.69 6.12
CA LEU A 262 18.52 -5.88 4.96
C LEU A 262 17.69 -6.45 3.80
N PHE A 263 17.60 -5.68 2.72
CA PHE A 263 16.88 -6.07 1.51
C PHE A 263 17.81 -6.86 0.60
N LEU A 264 17.62 -8.18 0.56
CA LEU A 264 18.39 -9.07 -0.31
C LEU A 264 17.38 -9.83 -1.17
N GLY A 265 17.25 -9.49 -2.46
CA GLY A 265 16.34 -10.21 -3.38
C GLY A 265 15.24 -9.39 -4.05
N GLY A 266 15.20 -8.07 -3.83
CA GLY A 266 14.31 -7.16 -4.54
C GLY A 266 14.31 -5.76 -3.93
N SER A 267 13.76 -4.79 -4.64
CA SER A 267 13.46 -3.47 -4.06
C SER A 267 12.24 -3.57 -3.14
N PRO A 268 12.22 -2.87 -1.99
CA PRO A 268 11.01 -2.74 -1.20
C PRO A 268 9.92 -2.13 -2.07
N SER A 269 8.71 -2.63 -1.89
CA SER A 269 7.53 -1.95 -2.45
C SER A 269 7.12 -0.79 -1.56
N SER A 270 6.50 0.20 -2.16
CA SER A 270 5.75 1.22 -1.44
C SER A 270 4.43 0.65 -0.94
N HIS A 271 4.07 0.99 0.31
CA HIS A 271 2.75 0.83 0.88
C HIS A 271 1.68 1.60 0.10
N ALA A 272 1.99 2.76 -0.49
CA ALA A 272 1.02 3.53 -1.27
C ALA A 272 1.55 4.00 -2.62
N GLU A 273 0.63 4.09 -3.58
CA GLU A 273 0.81 4.88 -4.78
C GLU A 273 -0.30 5.93 -4.81
N ALA A 274 0.08 7.19 -4.62
CA ALA A 274 -0.83 8.32 -4.62
C ALA A 274 -0.70 9.10 -5.92
N ARG A 275 -1.83 9.50 -6.50
CA ARG A 275 -1.91 10.41 -7.64
C ARG A 275 -2.74 11.62 -7.23
N VAL A 276 -2.08 12.74 -7.04
CA VAL A 276 -2.69 13.99 -6.59
C VAL A 276 -2.94 14.91 -7.78
N LEU A 277 -4.20 15.35 -7.91
CA LEU A 277 -4.65 16.28 -8.93
C LEU A 277 -5.08 17.59 -8.27
N SER A 278 -4.36 18.66 -8.58
CA SER A 278 -4.71 20.05 -8.25
C SER A 278 -4.80 20.86 -9.53
N PRO A 279 -6.01 20.96 -10.07
CA PRO A 279 -6.45 20.53 -11.41
C PRO A 279 -5.52 19.69 -12.32
N LYS A 280 -4.21 19.95 -12.31
CA LYS A 280 -3.18 19.16 -13.02
C LYS A 280 -2.53 18.16 -12.09
N PHE A 281 -1.84 17.18 -12.68
CA PHE A 281 -1.04 16.23 -11.92
C PHE A 281 0.10 16.95 -11.21
N ASP A 282 0.08 16.90 -9.88
CA ASP A 282 1.13 17.43 -9.04
C ASP A 282 2.01 16.26 -8.57
N LYS A 283 3.18 16.13 -9.19
CA LYS A 283 4.15 15.07 -8.88
C LYS A 283 4.71 15.22 -7.47
N SER A 284 4.98 16.45 -7.03
CA SER A 284 5.50 16.72 -5.70
C SER A 284 4.46 16.33 -4.67
N ALA A 285 3.20 16.75 -4.89
CA ALA A 285 2.14 16.43 -3.97
C ALA A 285 1.80 14.94 -3.90
N SER A 286 1.87 14.27 -5.04
CA SER A 286 1.74 12.82 -5.13
C SER A 286 2.83 12.08 -4.35
N ALA A 287 4.09 12.49 -4.51
CA ALA A 287 5.21 11.89 -3.78
C ALA A 287 5.07 12.08 -2.27
N ASN A 288 4.68 13.28 -1.82
CA ASN A 288 4.53 13.56 -0.40
C ASN A 288 3.34 12.84 0.23
N ALA A 289 2.20 12.73 -0.48
CA ALA A 289 1.05 11.94 -0.02
C ALA A 289 1.41 10.45 0.12
N ALA A 290 2.23 9.93 -0.79
CA ALA A 290 2.78 8.57 -0.68
C ALA A 290 3.73 8.46 0.52
N SER A 291 4.70 9.37 0.66
CA SER A 291 5.65 9.38 1.79
C SER A 291 4.96 9.46 3.15
N TRP A 292 3.93 10.29 3.30
CA TRP A 292 3.11 10.33 4.51
C TRP A 292 2.55 8.96 4.88
N PHE A 293 2.07 8.22 3.88
CA PHE A 293 1.53 6.89 4.08
C PHE A 293 2.64 5.89 4.47
N GLU A 294 3.82 5.98 3.85
CA GLU A 294 5.00 5.16 4.20
C GLU A 294 5.47 5.42 5.64
N GLU A 295 5.49 6.69 6.07
CA GLU A 295 5.95 7.11 7.41
C GLU A 295 5.14 6.45 8.54
N LEU A 296 3.88 6.09 8.30
CA LEU A 296 3.05 5.35 9.26
C LEU A 296 3.61 3.97 9.62
N PHE A 297 4.40 3.37 8.73
CA PHE A 297 4.94 2.01 8.86
C PHE A 297 6.47 1.97 8.94
N SER A 298 7.17 3.08 8.67
CA SER A 298 8.63 3.09 8.68
C SER A 298 9.23 2.95 10.08
N GLU A 299 8.56 3.49 11.10
CA GLU A 299 9.02 3.45 12.49
C GLU A 299 8.73 2.11 13.18
N PRO A 300 9.64 1.61 14.04
CA PRO A 300 9.33 0.53 14.99
C PRO A 300 8.09 0.86 15.82
N GLY A 301 7.15 -0.08 15.92
CA GLY A 301 5.89 0.16 16.61
C GLY A 301 4.85 1.00 15.83
N GLY A 302 5.14 1.43 14.59
CA GLY A 302 4.20 2.18 13.74
C GLY A 302 2.87 1.45 13.51
N PRO A 303 2.88 0.19 13.02
CA PRO A 303 1.67 -0.61 12.85
C PRO A 303 0.86 -0.80 14.15
N GLU A 304 1.55 -0.92 15.29
CA GLU A 304 0.96 -1.07 16.62
C GLU A 304 0.14 0.16 17.01
N LYS A 305 0.57 1.37 16.61
CA LYS A 305 -0.22 2.60 16.80
C LYS A 305 -1.55 2.52 16.07
N LEU A 306 -1.66 1.76 14.97
CA LEU A 306 -2.87 1.61 14.16
C LEU A 306 -3.84 0.52 14.63
N VAL A 307 -3.47 -0.26 15.64
CA VAL A 307 -4.34 -1.30 16.19
C VAL A 307 -5.66 -0.70 16.65
N HIS A 308 -6.77 -1.32 16.26
CA HIS A 308 -8.09 -0.90 16.70
C HIS A 308 -8.30 -1.33 18.16
N PRO A 309 -8.93 -0.51 19.03
CA PRO A 309 -9.18 -0.88 20.43
C PRO A 309 -9.90 -2.22 20.60
N SER A 310 -10.84 -2.57 19.72
CA SER A 310 -11.50 -3.89 19.72
C SER A 310 -10.68 -5.00 19.02
N GLY A 311 -9.73 -4.62 18.14
CA GLY A 311 -8.83 -5.55 17.45
C GLY A 311 -7.84 -6.22 18.41
N ALA A 312 -7.58 -5.62 19.57
CA ALA A 312 -6.78 -6.23 20.63
C ALA A 312 -7.40 -7.52 21.21
N ALA A 313 -8.72 -7.69 21.06
CA ALA A 313 -9.48 -8.88 21.45
C ALA A 313 -9.67 -9.90 20.31
N GLY A 314 -9.05 -9.69 19.14
CA GLY A 314 -9.16 -10.60 17.99
C GLY A 314 -10.51 -10.55 17.27
N VAL A 315 -11.35 -9.54 17.54
CA VAL A 315 -12.68 -9.42 16.95
C VAL A 315 -12.69 -8.44 15.79
N ASN A 316 -12.99 -9.00 14.62
CA ASN A 316 -13.64 -8.43 13.43
C ASN A 316 -13.54 -6.90 13.32
N THR A 317 -12.43 -6.42 12.77
CA THR A 317 -12.18 -5.01 12.44
C THR A 317 -13.10 -4.55 11.31
N HIS A 318 -14.34 -4.18 11.63
CA HIS A 318 -15.32 -3.56 10.72
C HIS A 318 -15.60 -4.30 9.40
N MET A 319 -15.46 -5.63 9.35
CA MET A 319 -15.66 -6.42 8.12
C MET A 319 -17.09 -6.35 7.56
N ASP A 320 -18.07 -6.04 8.40
CA ASP A 320 -19.46 -5.85 8.02
C ASP A 320 -19.73 -4.49 7.37
N ASP A 321 -18.79 -3.54 7.46
CA ASP A 321 -18.93 -2.22 6.81
C ASP A 321 -19.08 -2.40 5.28
N PRO A 322 -20.02 -1.69 4.64
CA PRO A 322 -20.23 -1.79 3.18
C PRO A 322 -19.00 -1.44 2.35
N ARG A 323 -18.08 -0.61 2.87
CA ARG A 323 -16.80 -0.27 2.23
C ARG A 323 -15.82 -1.42 2.22
N VAL A 324 -15.98 -2.39 3.12
CA VAL A 324 -15.20 -3.63 3.08
C VAL A 324 -15.81 -4.52 2.02
N ARG A 325 -15.04 -4.82 0.98
CA ARG A 325 -15.47 -5.56 -0.21
C ARG A 325 -14.59 -6.78 -0.42
N GLU A 326 -15.06 -7.72 -1.24
CA GLU A 326 -14.22 -8.83 -1.67
C GLU A 326 -13.15 -8.35 -2.66
N TRP A 327 -11.94 -8.90 -2.54
CA TRP A 327 -10.87 -8.63 -3.50
C TRP A 327 -11.03 -9.50 -4.75
N THR A 328 -11.97 -9.14 -5.62
CA THR A 328 -12.18 -9.80 -6.92
C THR A 328 -11.84 -8.86 -8.08
N VAL A 329 -11.61 -9.44 -9.27
CA VAL A 329 -11.30 -8.66 -10.48
C VAL A 329 -12.47 -7.73 -10.81
N GLU A 330 -13.70 -8.21 -10.70
CA GLU A 330 -14.91 -7.47 -11.05
C GLU A 330 -15.13 -6.27 -10.13
N GLU A 331 -15.03 -6.48 -8.81
CA GLU A 331 -15.25 -5.42 -7.82
C GLU A 331 -14.14 -4.36 -7.94
N VAL A 332 -12.87 -4.78 -7.97
CA VAL A 332 -11.73 -3.86 -8.06
C VAL A 332 -11.76 -3.06 -9.35
N ASN A 333 -12.08 -3.69 -10.49
CA ASN A 333 -12.16 -2.98 -11.77
C ASN A 333 -13.31 -1.97 -11.80
N ALA A 334 -14.49 -2.32 -11.26
CA ALA A 334 -15.62 -1.40 -11.21
C ALA A 334 -15.30 -0.13 -10.41
N ILE A 335 -14.64 -0.28 -9.25
CA ILE A 335 -14.21 0.85 -8.41
C ILE A 335 -13.15 1.69 -9.12
N ARG A 336 -12.14 1.06 -9.71
CA ARG A 336 -11.07 1.78 -10.43
C ARG A 336 -11.57 2.48 -11.67
N GLU A 337 -12.49 1.89 -12.43
CA GLU A 337 -13.13 2.54 -13.56
C GLU A 337 -13.90 3.80 -13.13
N TRP A 338 -14.65 3.71 -12.04
CA TRP A 338 -15.35 4.85 -11.46
C TRP A 338 -14.38 5.97 -11.03
N MET A 339 -13.28 5.63 -10.35
CA MET A 339 -12.24 6.60 -9.98
C MET A 339 -11.54 7.22 -11.20
N ASN A 340 -11.30 6.44 -12.25
CA ASN A 340 -10.71 6.94 -13.50
C ASN A 340 -11.62 7.95 -14.19
N GLN A 341 -12.94 7.74 -14.17
CA GLN A 341 -13.90 8.75 -14.63
C GLN A 341 -13.80 10.02 -13.79
N GLY A 342 -13.61 9.90 -12.47
CA GLY A 342 -13.34 11.03 -11.58
C GLY A 342 -12.10 11.82 -11.98
N GLN A 343 -10.98 11.14 -12.25
CA GLN A 343 -9.75 11.78 -12.72
C GLN A 343 -9.97 12.54 -14.04
N ALA A 344 -10.67 11.92 -14.99
CA ALA A 344 -10.96 12.54 -16.28
C ALA A 344 -11.84 13.79 -16.14
N ILE A 345 -12.82 13.79 -15.22
CA ILE A 345 -13.65 14.94 -14.91
C ILE A 345 -12.81 16.10 -14.35
N VAL A 346 -11.91 15.83 -13.39
CA VAL A 346 -11.04 16.86 -12.79
C VAL A 346 -10.15 17.51 -13.86
N GLN A 347 -9.54 16.70 -14.71
CA GLN A 347 -8.69 17.19 -15.80
C GLN A 347 -9.48 17.99 -16.83
N LEU A 348 -10.66 17.52 -17.21
CA LEU A 348 -11.49 18.18 -18.22
C LEU A 348 -12.04 19.52 -17.71
N LYS A 349 -12.40 19.60 -16.41
CA LYS A 349 -12.76 20.88 -15.76
C LYS A 349 -11.64 21.90 -15.85
N ASP A 350 -10.38 21.49 -15.68
CA ASP A 350 -9.23 22.38 -15.84
C ASP A 350 -9.08 22.87 -17.29
N VAL A 351 -9.21 21.96 -18.26
CA VAL A 351 -9.15 22.30 -19.69
C VAL A 351 -10.21 23.33 -20.04
N VAL A 352 -11.47 23.09 -19.67
CA VAL A 352 -12.58 24.03 -19.91
C VAL A 352 -12.29 25.38 -19.24
N LYS A 353 -11.88 25.40 -17.97
CA LYS A 353 -11.54 26.63 -17.25
C LYS A 353 -10.44 27.43 -17.95
N ASN A 354 -9.38 26.76 -18.42
CA ASN A 354 -8.28 27.39 -19.13
C ASN A 354 -8.73 27.95 -20.50
N LEU A 355 -9.55 27.21 -21.25
CA LEU A 355 -10.09 27.66 -22.53
C LEU A 355 -11.01 28.87 -22.37
N THR A 356 -11.90 28.88 -21.39
CA THR A 356 -12.77 30.03 -21.10
C THR A 356 -11.94 31.25 -20.67
N SER A 357 -10.84 31.05 -19.93
CA SER A 357 -9.90 32.14 -19.62
C SER A 357 -9.26 32.73 -20.88
N ILE A 358 -8.82 31.86 -21.81
CA ILE A 358 -8.26 32.29 -23.11
C ILE A 358 -9.32 33.04 -23.93
N GLU A 359 -10.54 32.52 -23.99
CA GLU A 359 -11.66 33.17 -24.69
C GLU A 359 -11.89 34.59 -24.17
N ASN A 360 -11.98 34.74 -22.83
CA ASN A 360 -12.12 36.05 -22.19
C ASN A 360 -10.93 36.98 -22.50
N GLN A 361 -9.71 36.46 -22.58
CA GLN A 361 -8.52 37.25 -22.95
C GLN A 361 -8.54 37.69 -24.41
N VAL A 362 -8.99 36.83 -25.32
CA VAL A 362 -9.16 37.15 -26.74
C VAL A 362 -10.26 38.21 -26.92
N GLN A 363 -11.41 38.05 -26.27
CA GLN A 363 -12.54 38.99 -26.35
C GLN A 363 -12.21 40.36 -25.73
N SER A 364 -11.42 40.40 -24.65
CA SER A 364 -10.96 41.64 -24.02
C SER A 364 -9.80 42.33 -24.76
N GLY A 365 -9.28 41.72 -25.84
CA GLY A 365 -8.13 42.24 -26.58
C GLY A 365 -6.80 42.14 -25.85
N SER A 366 -6.74 41.39 -24.74
CA SER A 366 -5.52 41.18 -23.95
C SER A 366 -4.63 40.05 -24.51
N ALA A 367 -5.14 39.23 -25.42
CA ALA A 367 -4.38 38.22 -26.16
C ALA A 367 -4.34 38.55 -27.67
N LYS A 368 -3.15 38.42 -28.29
CA LYS A 368 -2.96 38.65 -29.72
C LYS A 368 -3.09 37.33 -30.49
N VAL A 369 -4.14 37.21 -31.29
CA VAL A 369 -4.33 36.07 -32.21
C VAL A 369 -3.43 36.27 -33.44
N THR A 370 -2.58 35.28 -33.74
CA THR A 370 -1.78 35.26 -34.97
C THR A 370 -2.24 34.09 -35.83
N GLN A 371 -2.63 34.37 -37.07
CA GLN A 371 -3.09 33.36 -38.02
C GLN A 371 -2.14 33.34 -39.22
N TRP A 372 -1.70 32.16 -39.64
CA TRP A 372 -0.86 31.97 -40.82
C TRP A 372 -1.52 31.00 -41.81
N PRO A 373 -1.69 31.37 -43.08
CA PRO A 373 -1.37 32.67 -43.68
C PRO A 373 -2.24 33.81 -43.12
N PRO A 374 -1.78 35.08 -43.18
CA PRO A 374 -2.55 36.21 -42.69
C PRO A 374 -3.89 36.31 -43.41
N PRO A 375 -5.02 36.48 -42.70
CA PRO A 375 -6.32 36.65 -43.32
C PRO A 375 -6.38 37.99 -44.07
N SER A 376 -7.14 38.01 -45.17
CA SER A 376 -7.39 39.22 -45.97
C SER A 376 -8.17 40.30 -45.19
N ASP A 377 -8.94 39.91 -44.17
CA ASP A 377 -9.56 40.80 -43.19
C ASP A 377 -9.23 40.32 -41.76
N PRO A 378 -8.48 41.12 -40.97
CA PRO A 378 -8.15 40.79 -39.57
C PRO A 378 -9.37 40.56 -38.68
N LYS A 379 -10.51 41.24 -38.94
CA LYS A 379 -11.72 41.10 -38.13
C LYS A 379 -12.40 39.74 -38.37
N GLN A 380 -12.51 39.32 -39.64
CA GLN A 380 -13.02 37.98 -39.97
C GLN A 380 -12.13 36.85 -39.44
N GLY A 381 -10.81 37.05 -39.42
CA GLY A 381 -9.88 36.09 -38.82
C GLY A 381 -10.14 35.90 -37.33
N LEU A 382 -10.32 37.00 -36.59
CA LEU A 382 -10.63 36.97 -35.16
C LEU A 382 -11.98 36.31 -34.88
N GLU A 383 -13.04 36.69 -35.60
CA GLU A 383 -14.38 36.09 -35.45
C GLU A 383 -14.37 34.58 -35.68
N ARG A 384 -13.63 34.09 -36.68
CA ARG A 384 -13.50 32.65 -36.94
C ARG A 384 -12.78 31.91 -35.82
N VAL A 385 -11.73 32.50 -35.25
CA VAL A 385 -10.99 31.89 -34.13
C VAL A 385 -11.86 31.86 -32.87
N THR A 386 -12.57 32.95 -32.56
CA THR A 386 -13.48 33.00 -31.41
C THR A 386 -14.62 31.99 -31.56
N ALA A 387 -15.27 31.93 -32.73
CA ALA A 387 -16.33 30.94 -32.99
C ALA A 387 -15.81 29.48 -32.92
N GLY A 388 -14.58 29.22 -33.39
CA GLY A 388 -13.95 27.91 -33.27
C GLY A 388 -13.64 27.54 -31.82
N LEU A 389 -13.18 28.50 -31.02
CA LEU A 389 -12.91 28.31 -29.59
C LEU A 389 -14.21 28.07 -28.81
N GLU A 390 -15.26 28.85 -29.06
CA GLU A 390 -16.60 28.65 -28.48
C GLU A 390 -17.15 27.26 -28.81
N ALA A 391 -17.05 26.82 -30.06
CA ALA A 391 -17.49 25.49 -30.47
C ALA A 391 -16.70 24.37 -29.78
N PHE A 392 -15.38 24.56 -29.60
CA PHE A 392 -14.53 23.62 -28.88
C PHE A 392 -14.85 23.56 -27.38
N ILE A 393 -15.02 24.72 -26.73
CA ILE A 393 -15.44 24.82 -25.33
C ILE A 393 -16.78 24.11 -25.14
N LYS A 394 -17.74 24.32 -26.04
CA LYS A 394 -19.03 23.64 -26.01
C LYS A 394 -18.89 22.12 -26.13
N ALA A 395 -18.04 21.64 -27.06
CA ALA A 395 -17.81 20.21 -27.23
C ALA A 395 -17.18 19.57 -25.97
N GLU A 396 -16.22 20.25 -25.32
CA GLU A 396 -15.61 19.78 -24.08
C GLU A 396 -16.59 19.86 -22.89
N LEU A 397 -17.47 20.86 -22.83
CA LEU A 397 -18.57 20.93 -21.85
C LEU A 397 -19.58 19.79 -22.03
N ASP A 398 -19.97 19.48 -23.27
CA ASP A 398 -20.87 18.35 -23.56
C ASP A 398 -20.22 17.01 -23.16
N LYS A 399 -18.92 16.86 -23.41
CA LYS A 399 -18.14 15.70 -22.97
C LYS A 399 -18.06 15.61 -21.45
N LEU A 400 -17.86 16.75 -20.77
CA LEU A 400 -17.84 16.83 -19.31
C LEU A 400 -19.18 16.39 -18.72
N GLN A 401 -20.30 16.91 -19.23
CA GLN A 401 -21.64 16.52 -18.78
C GLN A 401 -21.92 15.03 -18.99
N LYS A 402 -21.48 14.47 -20.14
CA LYS A 402 -21.59 13.02 -20.40
C LYS A 402 -20.79 12.19 -19.40
N LEU A 403 -19.57 12.61 -19.09
CA LEU A 403 -18.72 11.93 -18.10
C LEU A 403 -19.29 12.04 -16.69
N GLU A 404 -19.75 13.22 -16.28
CA GLU A 404 -20.39 13.42 -14.97
C GLU A 404 -21.65 12.56 -14.82
N LYS A 405 -22.49 12.49 -15.86
CA LYS A 405 -23.65 11.61 -15.87
C LYS A 405 -23.24 10.13 -15.81
N SER A 406 -22.29 9.70 -16.64
CA SER A 406 -21.76 8.34 -16.63
C SER A 406 -21.22 7.95 -15.25
N ARG A 407 -20.51 8.86 -14.58
CA ARG A 407 -19.97 8.63 -13.23
C ARG A 407 -21.06 8.51 -12.18
N ALA A 408 -22.12 9.30 -12.27
CA ALA A 408 -23.28 9.16 -11.40
C ALA A 408 -24.01 7.83 -11.63
N ASP A 409 -24.20 7.43 -12.89
CA ASP A 409 -24.90 6.20 -13.27
C ASP A 409 -24.10 4.93 -12.87
N THR A 410 -22.77 4.99 -12.94
CA THR A 410 -21.85 3.88 -12.57
C THR A 410 -21.43 3.89 -11.09
N ALA A 411 -21.93 4.82 -10.28
CA ALA A 411 -21.63 4.86 -8.86
C ALA A 411 -22.06 3.56 -8.16
N PRO A 412 -21.19 2.91 -7.37
CA PRO A 412 -21.55 1.68 -6.67
C PRO A 412 -22.77 1.87 -5.78
N GLU A 413 -23.72 0.93 -5.81
CA GLU A 413 -24.98 1.04 -5.06
C GLU A 413 -24.75 1.19 -3.56
N TRP A 414 -23.80 0.43 -3.01
CA TRP A 414 -23.44 0.48 -1.60
C TRP A 414 -22.88 1.84 -1.18
N TRP A 415 -22.24 2.56 -2.11
CA TRP A 415 -21.75 3.92 -1.86
C TRP A 415 -22.91 4.92 -1.88
N ARG A 416 -23.81 4.84 -2.87
CA ARG A 416 -25.00 5.69 -2.96
C ARG A 416 -25.87 5.61 -1.70
N GLN A 417 -26.13 4.39 -1.22
CA GLN A 417 -26.90 4.17 0.02
C GLN A 417 -26.24 4.84 1.23
N ARG A 418 -24.90 4.87 1.29
CA ARG A 418 -24.16 5.53 2.37
C ARG A 418 -24.33 7.04 2.30
N GLU A 419 -24.19 7.64 1.12
CA GLU A 419 -24.36 9.10 0.94
C GLU A 419 -25.78 9.54 1.33
N GLU A 420 -26.79 8.75 0.95
CA GLU A 420 -28.19 8.98 1.36
C GLU A 420 -28.37 8.92 2.88
N ASN A 421 -27.71 7.96 3.55
CA ASN A 421 -27.78 7.81 5.01
C ASN A 421 -26.99 8.88 5.78
N GLN A 422 -25.94 9.45 5.17
CA GLN A 422 -25.15 10.53 5.76
C GLN A 422 -25.74 11.93 5.52
N THR A 423 -26.58 12.09 4.49
CA THR A 423 -27.29 13.34 4.26
C THR A 423 -28.39 13.46 5.33
N PRO A 424 -28.30 14.42 6.27
CA PRO A 424 -29.32 14.55 7.30
C PRO A 424 -30.66 14.77 6.62
N LYS A 425 -31.63 13.89 6.88
CA LYS A 425 -33.03 14.09 6.45
C LYS A 425 -33.43 15.46 7.00
N GLN A 426 -33.50 16.46 6.13
CA GLN A 426 -34.11 17.73 6.45
C GLN A 426 -35.54 17.41 6.88
N GLN A 427 -35.76 17.32 8.19
CA GLN A 427 -37.09 17.22 8.76
C GLN A 427 -37.81 18.49 8.34
N LYS A 428 -38.77 18.34 7.42
CA LYS A 428 -39.74 19.37 7.08
C LYS A 428 -40.65 19.65 8.27
#